data_AF-A0A444UZ72-F1
#
_entry.id   AF-A0A444UZ72-F1
#
_cell.length_a   1.000
_cell.length_b   1.000
_cell.length_c   1.000
_cell.angle_alpha   90.00
_cell.angle_beta   90.00
_cell.angle_gamma   90.00
#
_symmetry.space_group_name_H-M   'P 1'
#
loop_
_entity.id
_entity.type
_entity.pdbx_description
1 polymer ?
#
loop_
_entity_poly.entity_id
_entity_poly.type
_entity_poly.pdbx_seq_one_letter_code
_entity_poly.pdbx_strand_id
1 'polypeptide(L)'
;MLEVDISTYIPNGEWDLVGVPAKRNELYYECCKEPYPDVTFTVTMRRRTLYYGLNLLIPCVLMSGLALLVFLLPADSGEKISLGITVLLSLTVFMLLVAEIMPATSDSVPLIAQYFASTMVIVGLSVVVTVLVLQFHHHDPHGGKMPKWGDKNYVVWK
;
A
#
# COMPACT_ATOMS: atom_id res chain seq x y z
N MET A 1 20.64 20.48 -28.70
CA MET A 1 20.46 20.04 -27.30
C MET A 1 21.85 19.66 -26.82
N LEU A 2 22.35 20.26 -25.75
CA LEU A 2 23.67 19.89 -25.23
C LEU A 2 23.50 18.62 -24.41
N GLU A 3 24.23 17.56 -24.76
CA GLU A 3 24.29 16.35 -23.95
C GLU A 3 25.31 16.56 -22.83
N VAL A 4 24.90 16.28 -21.60
CA VAL A 4 25.77 16.36 -20.42
C VAL A 4 26.64 15.11 -20.38
N ASP A 5 27.94 15.29 -20.12
CA ASP A 5 28.85 14.18 -19.91
C ASP A 5 28.48 13.42 -18.62
N ILE A 6 28.06 12.17 -18.78
CA ILE A 6 27.68 11.25 -17.69
C ILE A 6 28.73 10.17 -17.46
N SER A 7 29.93 10.29 -18.03
CA SER A 7 31.00 9.29 -17.93
C SER A 7 31.43 8.96 -16.50
N THR A 8 31.35 9.92 -15.58
CA THR A 8 31.68 9.76 -14.15
C THR A 8 30.45 9.48 -13.27
N TYR A 9 29.29 9.21 -13.85
CA TYR A 9 28.07 8.94 -13.08
C TYR A 9 28.17 7.61 -12.34
N ILE A 10 28.02 7.67 -11.01
CA ILE A 10 27.94 6.47 -10.17
C ILE A 10 26.47 6.04 -10.13
N PRO A 11 26.13 4.86 -10.65
CA PRO A 11 24.74 4.40 -10.68
C PRO A 11 24.21 4.21 -9.26
N ASN A 12 23.01 4.74 -9.00
CA ASN A 12 22.31 4.54 -7.74
C ASN A 12 21.39 3.31 -7.83
N GLY A 13 21.27 2.55 -6.75
CA GLY A 13 20.39 1.37 -6.69
C GLY A 13 18.90 1.71 -6.67
N GLU A 14 18.55 2.91 -6.20
CA GLU A 14 17.16 3.35 -6.03
C GLU A 14 16.62 4.15 -7.23
N TRP A 15 17.51 4.86 -7.94
CA TRP A 15 17.15 5.81 -9.00
C TRP A 15 17.93 5.51 -10.27
N ASP A 16 17.20 5.33 -11.37
CA ASP A 16 17.74 5.15 -12.71
C ASP A 16 17.82 6.51 -13.40
N LEU A 17 19.00 6.89 -13.91
CA LEU A 17 19.18 8.14 -14.64
C LEU A 17 18.73 7.92 -16.09
N VAL A 18 17.59 8.51 -16.46
CA VAL A 18 17.01 8.35 -17.82
C VAL A 18 17.71 9.28 -18.81
N GLY A 19 18.09 10.47 -18.36
CA GLY A 19 18.83 11.44 -19.18
C GLY A 19 18.89 12.83 -18.55
N VAL A 20 19.85 13.63 -19.02
CA VAL A 20 20.04 15.02 -18.57
C VAL A 20 20.15 15.95 -19.78
N PRO A 21 19.04 16.31 -20.45
CA PRO A 21 19.09 17.31 -21.52
C PRO A 21 19.45 18.69 -20.96
N ALA A 22 20.44 19.34 -21.59
CA ALA A 22 20.78 20.73 -21.32
C ALA A 22 20.26 21.64 -22.44
N LYS A 23 19.61 22.74 -22.03
CA LYS A 23 19.08 23.76 -22.92
C LYS A 23 19.63 25.13 -22.50
N ARG A 24 20.26 25.81 -23.45
CA ARG A 24 20.61 27.24 -23.32
C ARG A 24 19.38 28.05 -23.68
N ASN A 25 18.91 28.90 -22.78
CA ASN A 25 17.89 29.89 -23.08
C ASN A 25 18.48 31.30 -22.91
N GLU A 26 17.83 32.26 -23.54
CA GLU A 26 18.15 33.67 -23.37
C GLU A 26 16.85 34.34 -22.93
N LEU A 27 16.83 34.82 -21.69
CA LEU A 27 15.65 35.41 -21.06
C LEU A 27 15.78 36.93 -21.05
N TYR A 28 14.70 37.61 -21.42
CA TYR A 28 14.54 39.05 -21.23
C TYR A 28 13.70 39.27 -19.97
N TYR A 29 14.28 39.93 -18.97
CA TYR A 29 13.57 40.27 -17.74
C TYR A 29 12.94 41.65 -17.85
N GLU A 30 11.80 41.88 -17.17
CA GLU A 30 11.10 43.18 -17.24
C GLU A 30 11.95 44.38 -16.78
N CYS A 31 13.02 44.15 -16.00
CA CYS A 31 13.90 45.20 -15.50
C CYS A 31 14.91 45.73 -16.53
N CYS A 32 15.29 44.94 -17.56
CA CYS A 32 16.41 45.26 -18.45
C CYS A 32 16.11 44.87 -19.91
N LYS A 33 16.63 45.64 -20.88
CA LYS A 33 16.43 45.37 -22.32
C LYS A 33 17.46 44.39 -22.89
N GLU A 34 18.52 44.08 -22.16
CA GLU A 34 19.55 43.14 -22.56
C GLU A 34 19.14 41.67 -22.31
N PRO A 35 19.47 40.74 -23.23
CA PRO A 35 19.23 39.31 -23.03
C PRO A 35 20.19 38.73 -21.98
N TYR A 36 19.65 38.01 -21.00
CA TYR A 36 20.42 37.26 -20.03
C TYR A 36 20.46 35.77 -20.44
N PRO A 37 21.64 35.22 -20.78
CA PRO A 37 21.76 33.80 -21.10
C PRO A 37 21.70 32.94 -19.83
N ASP A 38 20.83 31.94 -19.81
CA ASP A 38 20.79 30.87 -18.81
C ASP A 38 21.04 29.50 -19.46
N VAL A 39 21.53 28.56 -18.65
CA VAL A 39 21.63 27.16 -19.04
C VAL A 39 20.80 26.34 -18.06
N THR A 40 19.70 25.78 -18.54
CA THR A 40 18.80 24.94 -17.76
C THR A 40 19.15 23.47 -18.00
N PHE A 41 19.53 22.76 -16.94
CA PHE A 41 19.76 21.32 -16.93
C PHE A 41 18.51 20.62 -16.38
N THR A 42 17.88 19.75 -17.17
CA THR A 42 16.71 18.98 -16.70
C THR A 42 17.15 17.57 -16.37
N VAL A 43 17.22 17.21 -15.09
CA VAL A 43 17.60 15.86 -14.65
C VAL A 43 16.37 14.97 -14.62
N THR A 44 16.28 14.00 -15.52
CA THR A 44 15.19 13.01 -15.53
C THR A 44 15.63 11.71 -14.86
N MET A 45 15.00 11.39 -13.72
CA MET A 45 15.29 10.19 -12.93
C MET A 45 14.04 9.31 -12.83
N ARG A 46 14.21 8.00 -12.86
CA ARG A 46 13.15 6.99 -12.70
C ARG A 46 13.37 6.19 -11.41
N ARG A 47 12.34 6.09 -10.56
CA ARG A 47 12.42 5.33 -9.31
C ARG A 47 12.27 3.81 -9.55
N ARG A 48 13.10 2.99 -8.91
CA ARG A 48 12.99 1.51 -8.92
C ARG A 48 12.21 1.04 -7.68
N THR A 49 10.89 0.91 -7.80
CA THR A 49 10.00 0.58 -6.66
C THR A 49 9.81 -0.91 -6.38
N LEU A 50 10.30 -1.81 -7.25
CA LEU A 50 10.06 -3.27 -7.15
C LEU A 50 10.54 -3.87 -5.83
N TYR A 51 11.71 -3.45 -5.32
CA TYR A 51 12.25 -3.95 -4.06
C TYR A 51 11.36 -3.56 -2.87
N TYR A 52 10.89 -2.31 -2.84
CA TYR A 52 9.96 -1.82 -1.81
C TYR A 52 8.61 -2.54 -1.89
N GLY A 53 8.10 -2.80 -3.11
CA GLY A 53 6.86 -3.56 -3.31
C GLY A 53 6.94 -5.00 -2.80
N LEU A 54 8.05 -5.70 -3.06
CA LEU A 54 8.28 -7.06 -2.53
C LEU A 54 8.38 -7.07 -1.00
N ASN A 55 9.05 -6.07 -0.42
CA ASN A 55 9.18 -5.95 1.04
C ASN A 55 7.85 -5.64 1.73
N LEU A 56 6.84 -5.15 0.99
CA LEU A 56 5.46 -4.98 1.47
C LEU A 56 4.58 -6.19 1.22
N LEU A 57 4.89 -6.99 0.19
CA LEU A 57 4.13 -8.22 -0.11
C LEU A 57 4.35 -9.29 0.96
N ILE A 58 5.59 -9.46 1.43
CA ILE A 58 5.95 -10.43 2.47
C ILE A 58 5.10 -10.27 3.75
N PRO A 59 5.03 -9.08 4.38
CA PRO A 59 4.19 -8.87 5.55
C PRO A 59 2.68 -9.04 5.25
N CYS A 60 2.19 -8.70 4.05
CA CYS A 60 0.80 -8.99 3.66
C CYS A 60 0.48 -10.50 3.68
N VAL A 61 1.39 -11.34 3.16
CA VAL A 61 1.22 -12.80 3.17
C VAL A 61 1.26 -13.36 4.60
N LEU A 62 2.18 -12.85 5.43
CA LEU A 62 2.26 -13.23 6.85
C LEU A 62 0.97 -12.87 7.61
N MET A 63 0.43 -11.67 7.38
CA MET A 63 -0.82 -11.21 7.99
C MET A 63 -2.02 -12.07 7.56
N SER A 64 -2.10 -12.45 6.28
CA SER A 64 -3.11 -13.40 5.78
C SER A 64 -3.00 -14.77 6.46
N GLY A 65 -1.78 -15.27 6.66
CA GLY A 65 -1.53 -16.52 7.38
C GLY A 65 -1.94 -16.46 8.86
N LEU A 66 -1.61 -15.37 9.55
CA LEU A 66 -2.03 -15.14 10.94
C LEU A 66 -3.55 -15.06 11.07
N ALA A 67 -4.24 -14.45 10.11
CA ALA A 67 -5.69 -14.41 10.08
C ALA A 67 -6.28 -15.84 10.01
N LEU A 68 -5.80 -16.71 9.13
CA LEU A 68 -6.23 -18.11 9.03
C LEU A 68 -5.94 -18.92 10.30
N LEU A 69 -4.78 -18.69 10.92
CA LEU A 69 -4.38 -19.35 12.16
C LEU A 69 -5.39 -19.07 13.30
N VAL A 70 -5.96 -17.86 13.35
CA VAL A 70 -7.00 -17.48 14.33
C VAL A 70 -8.32 -18.22 14.12
N PHE A 71 -8.64 -18.69 12.90
CA PHE A 71 -9.80 -19.57 12.66
C PHE A 71 -9.54 -21.00 13.09
N LEU A 72 -8.33 -21.48 12.82
CA LEU A 72 -7.93 -22.85 13.09
C LEU A 72 -7.82 -23.16 14.58
N LEU A 73 -7.67 -22.13 15.43
CA LEU A 73 -7.60 -22.29 16.88
C LEU A 73 -9.01 -22.29 17.52
N PRO A 74 -9.54 -23.44 17.98
CA PRO A 74 -10.82 -23.50 18.69
C PRO A 74 -10.76 -22.70 20.00
N ALA A 75 -11.82 -21.93 20.29
CA ALA A 75 -11.80 -20.85 21.29
C ALA A 75 -12.12 -21.25 22.72
N ASP A 76 -11.66 -22.40 23.17
CA ASP A 76 -11.89 -22.82 24.56
C ASP A 76 -10.95 -22.11 25.57
N SER A 77 -10.03 -21.27 25.10
CA SER A 77 -9.06 -20.53 25.92
C SER A 77 -9.15 -19.01 25.67
N GLY A 78 -9.14 -18.21 26.74
CA GLY A 78 -9.09 -16.73 26.68
C GLY A 78 -7.93 -16.15 25.85
N GLU A 79 -6.93 -16.98 25.53
CA GLU A 79 -5.85 -16.78 24.56
C GLU A 79 -6.34 -16.27 23.20
N LYS A 80 -7.52 -16.68 22.71
CA LYS A 80 -8.03 -16.24 21.39
C LYS A 80 -8.35 -14.74 21.34
N ILE A 81 -8.88 -14.17 22.43
CA ILE A 81 -9.20 -12.73 22.48
C ILE A 81 -7.90 -11.92 22.47
N SER A 82 -6.88 -12.37 23.21
CA SER A 82 -5.53 -11.80 23.20
C SER A 82 -4.88 -11.87 21.81
N LEU A 83 -5.00 -13.02 21.12
CA LEU A 83 -4.54 -13.19 19.73
C LEU A 83 -5.30 -12.28 18.76
N GLY A 84 -6.60 -12.08 18.93
CA GLY A 84 -7.39 -11.16 18.11
C GLY A 84 -6.95 -9.70 18.25
N ILE A 85 -6.68 -9.25 19.47
CA ILE A 85 -6.20 -7.88 19.74
C ILE A 85 -4.80 -7.66 19.16
N THR A 86 -3.89 -8.63 19.30
CA THR A 86 -2.53 -8.51 18.74
C THR A 86 -2.53 -8.50 17.21
N VAL A 87 -3.42 -9.26 16.56
CA VAL A 87 -3.60 -9.21 15.09
C VAL A 87 -4.20 -7.88 14.64
N LEU A 88 -5.17 -7.32 15.37
CA LEU A 88 -5.70 -5.99 15.07
C LEU A 88 -4.62 -4.90 15.19
N LEU A 89 -3.78 -4.98 16.22
CA LEU A 89 -2.70 -4.03 16.43
C LEU A 89 -1.57 -4.17 15.40
N SER A 90 -1.24 -5.38 14.95
CA SER A 90 -0.26 -5.56 13.88
C SER A 90 -0.78 -5.11 12.52
N LEU A 91 -2.10 -5.26 12.25
CA LEU A 91 -2.75 -4.68 11.06
C LEU A 91 -2.63 -3.16 11.03
N THR A 92 -2.90 -2.48 12.15
CA THR A 92 -2.85 -1.01 12.20
C THR A 92 -1.42 -0.49 12.04
N VAL A 93 -0.44 -1.12 12.71
CA VAL A 93 0.99 -0.78 12.55
C VAL A 93 1.45 -1.00 11.10
N PHE A 94 1.03 -2.09 10.46
CA PHE A 94 1.37 -2.34 9.07
C PHE A 94 0.76 -1.30 8.12
N MET A 95 -0.51 -0.92 8.32
CA MET A 95 -1.14 0.16 7.54
C MET A 95 -0.43 1.51 7.73
N LEU A 96 0.01 1.83 8.96
CA LEU A 96 0.78 3.03 9.24
C LEU A 96 2.15 3.01 8.55
N LEU A 97 2.87 1.89 8.60
CA LEU A 97 4.15 1.74 7.90
C LEU A 97 4.01 1.99 6.39
N VAL A 98 2.93 1.50 5.78
CA VAL A 98 2.60 1.73 4.37
C VAL A 98 2.30 3.21 4.09
N ALA A 99 1.57 3.87 4.99
CA ALA A 99 1.23 5.28 4.85
C ALA A 99 2.48 6.19 4.94
N GLU A 100 3.50 5.79 5.71
CA GLU A 100 4.76 6.53 5.84
C GLU A 100 5.69 6.36 4.63
N ILE A 101 5.78 5.16 4.05
CA ILE A 101 6.61 4.91 2.86
C ILE A 101 5.98 5.46 1.57
N MET A 102 4.65 5.61 1.52
CA MET A 102 3.96 6.28 0.42
C MET A 102 3.91 7.77 0.71
N PRO A 103 4.67 8.61 -0.01
CA PRO A 103 4.51 10.05 0.17
C PRO A 103 3.07 10.43 -0.21
N ALA A 104 2.42 11.25 0.62
CA ALA A 104 1.11 11.82 0.34
C ALA A 104 1.23 12.85 -0.80
N THR A 105 1.46 12.39 -2.03
CA THR A 105 1.49 13.26 -3.21
C THR A 105 0.07 13.42 -3.73
N SER A 106 -0.53 14.57 -3.41
CA SER A 106 -1.89 14.97 -3.79
C SER A 106 -2.07 15.30 -5.27
N ASP A 107 -0.98 15.47 -6.04
CA ASP A 107 -1.09 15.99 -7.42
C ASP A 107 -1.24 14.91 -8.50
N SER A 108 -0.82 13.67 -8.26
CA SER A 108 -1.07 12.54 -9.16
C SER A 108 -0.65 11.23 -8.52
N VAL A 109 -1.60 10.44 -8.03
CA VAL A 109 -1.32 9.09 -7.52
C VAL A 109 -0.83 8.21 -8.69
N PRO A 110 0.39 7.66 -8.65
CA PRO A 110 0.85 6.74 -9.68
C PRO A 110 -0.09 5.54 -9.76
N LEU A 111 -0.46 5.07 -10.97
CA LEU A 111 -1.36 3.90 -11.13
C LEU A 111 -0.90 2.68 -10.31
N ILE A 112 0.42 2.49 -10.18
CA ILE A 112 1.01 1.40 -9.40
C ILE A 112 0.71 1.55 -7.90
N ALA A 113 0.75 2.77 -7.37
CA ALA A 113 0.47 3.07 -5.98
C ALA A 113 -1.02 2.90 -5.67
N GLN A 114 -1.88 3.30 -6.60
CA GLN A 114 -3.33 3.07 -6.49
C GLN A 114 -3.66 1.57 -6.45
N TYR A 115 -3.01 0.76 -7.28
CA TYR A 115 -3.19 -0.70 -7.30
C TYR A 115 -2.75 -1.36 -5.98
N PHE A 116 -1.59 -0.97 -5.44
CA PHE A 116 -1.12 -1.50 -4.16
C PHE A 116 -2.00 -1.04 -2.99
N ALA A 117 -2.41 0.23 -2.97
CA ALA A 117 -3.30 0.76 -1.95
C ALA A 117 -4.68 0.08 -1.98
N SER A 118 -5.28 -0.10 -3.15
CA SER A 118 -6.57 -0.80 -3.26
C SER A 118 -6.46 -2.25 -2.80
N THR A 119 -5.36 -2.92 -3.14
CA THR A 119 -5.12 -4.31 -2.70
C THR A 119 -5.00 -4.39 -1.18
N MET A 120 -4.30 -3.45 -0.53
CA MET A 120 -4.18 -3.41 0.93
C MET A 120 -5.51 -3.11 1.62
N VAL A 121 -6.33 -2.21 1.07
CA VAL A 121 -7.67 -1.92 1.60
C VAL A 121 -8.58 -3.15 1.48
N ILE A 122 -8.54 -3.84 0.34
CA ILE A 122 -9.33 -5.08 0.13
C ILE A 122 -8.89 -6.17 1.11
N VAL A 123 -7.58 -6.34 1.33
CA VAL A 123 -7.06 -7.31 2.30
C VAL A 123 -7.46 -6.92 3.73
N GLY A 124 -7.35 -5.64 4.10
CA GLY A 124 -7.77 -5.14 5.41
C GLY A 124 -9.27 -5.37 5.67
N LEU A 125 -10.13 -5.03 4.70
CA LEU A 125 -11.57 -5.29 4.78
C LEU A 125 -11.89 -6.78 4.87
N SER A 126 -11.19 -7.61 4.09
CA SER A 126 -11.32 -9.07 4.15
C SER A 126 -11.04 -9.59 5.56
N VAL A 127 -9.96 -9.11 6.19
CA VAL A 127 -9.61 -9.53 7.57
C VAL A 127 -10.64 -9.04 8.59
N VAL A 128 -11.17 -7.82 8.47
CA VAL A 128 -12.23 -7.32 9.37
C VAL A 128 -13.50 -8.17 9.26
N VAL A 129 -13.96 -8.45 8.04
CA VAL A 129 -15.15 -9.30 7.81
C VAL A 129 -14.93 -10.69 8.39
N THR A 130 -13.74 -11.23 8.18
CA THR A 130 -13.28 -12.53 8.68
C THR A 130 -13.31 -12.58 10.22
N VAL A 131 -12.81 -11.54 10.91
CA VAL A 131 -12.93 -11.40 12.37
C VAL A 131 -14.38 -11.26 12.83
N LEU A 132 -15.22 -10.52 12.10
CA LEU A 132 -16.65 -10.38 12.41
C LEU A 132 -17.40 -11.72 12.26
N VAL A 133 -17.12 -12.48 11.21
CA VAL A 133 -17.70 -13.82 11.01
C VAL A 133 -17.29 -14.75 12.14
N LEU A 134 -16.03 -14.70 12.60
CA LEU A 134 -15.60 -15.45 13.78
C LEU A 134 -16.29 -15.01 15.06
N GLN A 135 -16.44 -13.71 15.26
CA GLN A 135 -17.20 -13.15 16.39
C GLN A 135 -18.63 -13.67 16.37
N PHE A 136 -19.32 -13.60 15.24
CA PHE A 136 -20.69 -14.12 15.10
C PHE A 136 -20.77 -15.63 15.31
N HIS A 137 -19.84 -16.40 14.75
CA HIS A 137 -19.83 -17.86 14.90
C HIS A 137 -19.52 -18.31 16.34
N HIS A 138 -18.76 -17.54 17.12
CA HIS A 138 -18.47 -17.85 18.52
C HIS A 138 -19.41 -17.19 19.53
N HIS A 139 -20.15 -16.14 19.15
CA HIS A 139 -21.14 -15.49 20.00
C HIS A 139 -22.47 -16.29 20.10
N ASP A 140 -22.56 -17.45 19.45
CA ASP A 140 -23.64 -18.43 19.66
C ASP A 140 -23.15 -19.74 20.31
N PRO A 141 -22.76 -19.76 21.60
CA PRO A 141 -22.69 -21.01 22.37
C PRO A 141 -24.08 -21.43 22.90
N HIS A 142 -25.04 -20.51 23.00
CA HIS A 142 -26.37 -20.77 23.57
C HIS A 142 -27.52 -19.97 22.92
N GLY A 143 -28.02 -20.45 21.78
CA GLY A 143 -29.44 -20.37 21.44
C GLY A 143 -30.03 -19.00 21.11
N GLY A 144 -29.33 -18.16 20.36
CA GLY A 144 -29.94 -17.01 19.70
C GLY A 144 -30.90 -17.47 18.60
N LYS A 145 -32.20 -17.19 18.73
CA LYS A 145 -33.21 -17.52 17.70
C LYS A 145 -32.75 -17.04 16.31
N MET A 146 -32.54 -17.98 15.40
CA MET A 146 -32.26 -17.73 13.99
C MET A 146 -33.30 -16.73 13.43
N PRO A 147 -32.90 -15.60 12.85
CA PRO A 147 -33.86 -14.67 12.26
C PRO A 147 -34.59 -15.38 11.13
N LYS A 148 -35.93 -15.39 11.19
CA LYS A 148 -36.86 -16.15 10.32
C LYS A 148 -36.72 -15.92 8.81
N TRP A 149 -35.85 -15.00 8.38
CA TRP A 149 -35.58 -14.70 6.99
C TRP A 149 -34.47 -15.58 6.38
N GLY A 150 -33.56 -16.14 7.20
CA GLY A 150 -32.50 -17.04 6.73
C GLY A 150 -33.00 -18.45 6.40
N ASP A 151 -34.00 -18.94 7.13
CA ASP A 151 -34.47 -20.33 7.03
C ASP A 151 -35.12 -20.68 5.67
N LYS A 152 -35.52 -19.66 4.89
CA LYS A 152 -36.14 -19.87 3.57
C LYS A 152 -35.15 -20.00 2.41
N ASN A 153 -33.91 -19.52 2.56
CA ASN A 153 -32.97 -19.47 1.44
C ASN A 153 -31.94 -20.62 1.45
N TYR A 154 -31.65 -21.23 2.61
CA TYR A 154 -30.68 -22.32 2.68
C TYR A 154 -31.27 -23.71 2.34
N VAL A 155 -32.58 -23.88 2.40
CA VAL A 155 -33.24 -25.18 2.09
C VAL A 155 -33.51 -25.35 0.59
N VAL A 156 -33.38 -24.29 -0.22
CA VAL A 156 -33.69 -24.32 -1.66
C VAL A 156 -32.45 -24.58 -2.53
N TRP A 157 -31.24 -24.64 -1.96
CA TRP A 157 -29.99 -24.91 -2.69
C TRP A 157 -29.35 -26.26 -2.32
N LYS A 158 -30.17 -27.31 -2.16
CA LYS A 158 -29.67 -28.68 -2.14
C LYS A 158 -29.87 -29.35 -3.49
#